data_AF-A0A2N1TW73-F1
#
_entry.id   AF-A0A2N1TW73-F1
#
_cell.length_a   1.000
_cell.length_b   1.000
_cell.length_c   1.000
_cell.angle_alpha   90.00
_cell.angle_beta   90.00
_cell.angle_gamma   90.00
#
_symmetry.space_group_name_H-M   'P 1'
#
loop_
_entity.id
_entity.type
_entity.pdbx_description
1 polymer ?
#
loop_
_entity_poly.entity_id
_entity_poly.type
_entity_poly.pdbx_seq_one_letter_code
_entity_poly.pdbx_strand_id
1 'polypeptide(L)'
;MKTYLPEIRKTLKLIDIIEKKYNIKPNHDVDEPLLYCGVADTNLILALAAEVEEYFGKPYKPAGEGAFFKNYFDRFVRGVGGTRKEQTLYRKIIGEQACMYCAFWPWGSKPVKTSVRIGLVCYGADEREFFAKELKGEF
;
A
#
# COMPACT_ATOMS: atom_id res chain seq x y z
N MET A 1 -11.64 -11.19 12.72
CA MET A 1 -10.84 -9.95 12.89
C MET A 1 -9.48 -10.23 13.55
N LYS A 2 -9.42 -10.63 14.83
CA LYS A 2 -8.14 -10.98 15.52
C LYS A 2 -7.29 -12.02 14.79
N THR A 3 -7.93 -12.98 14.14
CA THR A 3 -7.28 -14.06 13.36
C THR A 3 -6.41 -13.55 12.23
N TYR A 4 -6.64 -12.33 11.73
CA TYR A 4 -5.93 -11.75 10.60
C TYR A 4 -4.75 -10.85 11.02
N LEU A 5 -4.67 -10.45 12.29
CA LEU A 5 -3.58 -9.61 12.80
C LEU A 5 -2.18 -10.20 12.54
N PRO A 6 -1.94 -11.52 12.72
CA PRO A 6 -0.62 -12.10 12.45
C PRO A 6 -0.19 -11.93 10.98
N GLU A 7 -1.13 -12.07 10.04
CA GLU A 7 -0.83 -11.90 8.62
C GLU A 7 -0.59 -10.44 8.26
N ILE A 8 -1.40 -9.52 8.81
CA ILE A 8 -1.19 -8.07 8.64
C ILE A 8 0.19 -7.68 9.16
N ARG A 9 0.52 -8.04 10.40
CA ARG A 9 1.84 -7.74 11.01
C ARG A 9 2.98 -8.36 10.21
N LYS A 10 2.83 -9.60 9.74
CA LYS A 10 3.81 -10.23 8.85
C LYS A 10 4.02 -9.41 7.58
N THR A 11 2.94 -8.90 6.99
CA THR A 11 2.98 -8.06 5.77
C THR A 11 3.64 -6.70 6.07
N LEU A 12 3.39 -6.12 7.24
CA LEU A 12 3.95 -4.84 7.65
C LEU A 12 5.45 -4.88 7.97
N LYS A 13 6.07 -6.07 8.13
CA LYS A 13 7.54 -6.20 8.17
C LYS A 13 8.23 -5.65 6.92
N LEU A 14 7.50 -5.48 5.81
CA LEU A 14 8.00 -4.75 4.65
C LEU A 14 8.41 -3.30 5.00
N ILE A 15 7.75 -2.63 5.93
CA ILE A 15 8.10 -1.27 6.37
C ILE A 15 9.52 -1.25 6.94
N ASP A 16 9.88 -2.22 7.78
CA ASP A 16 11.24 -2.37 8.29
C ASP A 16 12.28 -2.49 7.16
N ILE A 17 11.96 -3.25 6.11
CA ILE A 17 12.85 -3.40 4.95
C ILE A 17 12.99 -2.07 4.20
N ILE A 18 11.87 -1.39 3.95
CA ILE A 18 11.83 -0.08 3.28
C ILE A 18 12.70 0.93 4.03
N GLU A 19 12.57 0.99 5.35
CA GLU A 19 13.31 1.94 6.18
C GLU A 19 14.79 1.55 6.32
N LYS A 20 15.10 0.29 6.62
CA LYS A 20 16.48 -0.13 6.96
C LYS A 20 17.33 -0.41 5.73
N LYS A 21 16.78 -1.07 4.71
CA LYS A 21 17.52 -1.47 3.51
C LYS A 21 17.55 -0.36 2.46
N TYR A 22 16.44 0.36 2.29
CA TYR A 22 16.32 1.41 1.26
C TYR A 22 16.43 2.83 1.83
N ASN A 23 16.52 2.99 3.15
CA ASN A 23 16.64 4.29 3.83
C ASN A 23 15.51 5.27 3.46
N ILE A 24 14.31 4.75 3.21
CA ILE A 24 13.13 5.56 2.88
C ILE A 24 12.41 5.86 4.19
N LYS A 25 12.50 7.11 4.64
CA LYS A 25 11.86 7.56 5.89
C LYS A 25 10.35 7.70 5.73
N PRO A 26 9.57 7.39 6.79
CA PRO A 26 8.16 7.71 6.81
C PRO A 26 7.97 9.23 6.79
N ASN A 27 6.99 9.68 6.02
CA ASN A 27 6.37 10.99 6.18
C ASN A 27 5.34 10.83 7.31
N HIS A 28 5.36 11.68 8.33
CA HIS A 28 4.51 11.52 9.52
C HIS A 28 3.13 12.19 9.40
N ASP A 29 2.87 12.94 8.32
CA ASP A 29 1.57 13.59 8.05
C ASP A 29 0.56 12.62 7.40
N VAL A 30 0.48 11.38 7.90
CA VAL A 30 -0.39 10.35 7.32
C VAL A 30 -1.52 9.97 8.24
N ASP A 31 -2.75 10.23 7.78
CA ASP A 31 -3.96 9.77 8.42
C ASP A 31 -4.35 8.35 7.94
N GLU A 32 -5.06 7.62 8.80
CA GLU A 32 -5.71 6.35 8.46
C GLU A 32 -6.57 6.51 7.20
N PRO A 33 -6.57 5.56 6.25
CA PRO A 33 -6.13 4.16 6.33
C PRO A 33 -4.68 3.89 5.95
N LEU A 34 -3.85 4.93 5.83
CA LEU A 34 -2.48 4.81 5.37
C LEU A 34 -1.56 4.54 6.58
N LEU A 35 -0.89 3.39 6.57
CA LEU A 35 -0.03 2.92 7.67
C LEU A 35 1.43 3.35 7.47
N TYR A 36 1.82 3.62 6.22
CA TYR A 36 3.14 4.11 5.88
C TYR A 36 3.07 4.93 4.59
N CYS A 37 3.78 6.06 4.57
CA CYS A 37 4.01 6.83 3.35
C CYS A 37 5.45 7.31 3.30
N GLY A 38 6.26 6.76 2.41
CA GLY A 38 7.64 7.20 2.16
C GLY A 38 7.80 7.84 0.78
N VAL A 39 8.92 8.54 0.57
CA VAL A 39 9.30 9.06 -0.75
C VAL A 39 10.66 8.48 -1.14
N ALA A 40 10.70 7.71 -2.21
CA ALA A 40 11.89 7.08 -2.74
C ALA A 40 12.31 7.71 -4.06
N ASP A 41 13.59 7.59 -4.41
CA ASP A 41 14.03 7.84 -5.78
C ASP A 41 13.47 6.78 -6.72
N THR A 42 13.02 7.21 -7.90
CA THR A 42 12.33 6.33 -8.86
C THR A 42 13.22 5.16 -9.32
N ASN A 43 14.54 5.33 -9.35
CA ASN A 43 15.48 4.25 -9.69
C ASN A 43 15.49 3.10 -8.67
N LEU A 44 15.12 3.34 -7.41
CA LEU A 44 15.01 2.31 -6.37
C LEU A 44 13.74 1.48 -6.48
N ILE A 45 12.73 1.96 -7.21
CA ILE A 45 11.40 1.34 -7.25
C ILE A 45 11.44 -0.06 -7.87
N LEU A 46 12.31 -0.33 -8.85
CA LEU A 46 12.45 -1.67 -9.42
C LEU A 46 12.98 -2.67 -8.39
N ALA A 47 13.98 -2.27 -7.59
CA ALA A 47 14.52 -3.12 -6.54
C ALA A 47 13.53 -3.30 -5.39
N LEU A 48 12.79 -2.25 -5.04
CA LEU A 48 11.76 -2.31 -4.00
C LEU A 48 10.53 -3.12 -4.46
N ALA A 49 10.18 -3.10 -5.74
CA ALA A 49 9.08 -3.88 -6.30
C ALA A 49 9.25 -5.37 -6.04
N ALA A 50 10.46 -5.90 -6.19
CA ALA A 50 10.76 -7.30 -5.90
C ALA A 50 10.45 -7.66 -4.43
N GLU A 51 10.87 -6.83 -3.48
CA GLU A 51 10.55 -7.01 -2.07
C GLU A 51 9.04 -6.92 -1.82
N VAL A 52 8.36 -5.94 -2.41
CA VAL A 52 6.89 -5.81 -2.27
C VAL A 52 6.18 -7.07 -2.78
N GLU A 53 6.65 -7.64 -3.88
CA GLU A 53 6.06 -8.84 -4.48
C GLU A 53 6.20 -10.08 -3.56
N GLU A 54 7.23 -10.16 -2.72
CA GLU A 54 7.34 -11.24 -1.73
C GLU A 54 6.25 -11.17 -0.65
N TYR A 55 5.81 -9.97 -0.28
CA TYR A 55 4.81 -9.76 0.78
C TYR A 55 3.38 -9.66 0.24
N PHE A 56 3.19 -9.00 -0.89
CA PHE A 56 1.87 -8.71 -1.48
C PHE A 56 1.52 -9.63 -2.67
N GLY A 57 2.49 -10.33 -3.24
CA GLY A 57 2.33 -11.02 -4.51
C GLY A 57 2.41 -10.07 -5.70
N LYS A 58 2.01 -10.56 -6.88
CA LYS A 58 2.06 -9.80 -8.14
C LYS A 58 1.24 -8.51 -8.06
N PRO A 59 1.63 -7.47 -8.82
CA PRO A 59 0.86 -6.23 -8.87
C PRO A 59 -0.58 -6.52 -9.32
N TYR A 60 -1.53 -6.06 -8.52
CA TYR A 60 -2.95 -6.06 -8.90
C TYR A 60 -3.18 -5.19 -10.13
N LYS A 61 -2.38 -4.13 -10.26
CA LYS A 61 -2.30 -3.30 -11.45
C LYS A 61 -0.87 -2.79 -11.63
N PRO A 62 -0.13 -3.23 -12.67
CA PRO A 62 1.19 -2.70 -12.98
C PRO A 62 1.11 -1.28 -13.58
N ALA A 63 2.25 -0.59 -13.60
CA ALA A 63 2.39 0.68 -14.31
C ALA A 63 2.18 0.49 -15.82
N GLY A 64 1.62 1.51 -16.47
CA GLY A 64 1.32 1.50 -17.91
C GLY A 64 -0.07 0.96 -18.25
N GLU A 65 -0.72 0.22 -17.35
CA GLU A 65 -2.08 -0.28 -17.57
C GLU A 65 -3.15 0.79 -17.29
N GLY A 66 -4.15 0.83 -18.16
CA GLY A 66 -5.32 1.69 -18.00
C GLY A 66 -6.10 1.35 -16.73
N ALA A 67 -6.62 2.36 -16.06
CA ALA A 67 -7.32 2.22 -14.78
C ALA A 67 -8.82 2.57 -14.85
N PHE A 68 -9.34 2.97 -16.01
CA PHE A 68 -10.69 3.55 -16.13
C PHE A 68 -11.79 2.63 -15.56
N PHE A 69 -11.86 1.38 -16.03
CA PHE A 69 -12.84 0.41 -15.54
C PHE A 69 -12.61 0.06 -14.06
N LYS A 70 -11.35 -0.11 -13.63
CA LYS A 70 -11.02 -0.42 -12.23
C LYS A 70 -11.46 0.71 -11.29
N ASN A 71 -11.20 1.97 -11.66
CA ASN A 71 -11.62 3.13 -10.86
C ASN A 71 -13.14 3.23 -10.71
N TYR A 72 -13.90 2.82 -11.72
CA TYR A 72 -15.35 2.95 -11.71
C TYR A 72 -16.04 1.80 -10.96
N PHE A 73 -15.61 0.56 -11.22
CA PHE A 73 -16.32 -0.63 -10.75
C PHE A 73 -15.67 -1.32 -9.53
N ASP A 74 -14.39 -1.09 -9.25
CA ASP A 74 -13.71 -1.75 -8.13
C ASP A 74 -13.76 -0.90 -6.85
N ARG A 75 -14.49 -1.42 -5.86
CA ARG A 75 -14.60 -0.82 -4.52
C ARG A 75 -13.23 -0.63 -3.86
N PHE A 76 -12.29 -1.54 -4.07
CA PHE A 76 -10.93 -1.44 -3.53
C PHE A 76 -10.19 -0.23 -4.11
N VAL A 77 -10.21 -0.11 -5.43
CA VAL A 77 -9.50 0.98 -6.13
C VAL A 77 -10.09 2.33 -5.73
N ARG A 78 -11.41 2.41 -5.55
CA ARG A 78 -12.05 3.61 -4.98
C ARG A 78 -11.63 3.87 -3.54
N GLY A 79 -11.52 2.83 -2.72
CA GLY A 79 -11.08 2.92 -1.32
C GLY A 79 -9.66 3.43 -1.14
N VAL A 80 -8.77 3.24 -2.13
CA VAL A 80 -7.41 3.80 -2.14
C VAL A 80 -7.30 5.17 -2.83
N GLY A 81 -8.43 5.80 -3.20
CA GLY A 81 -8.45 7.11 -3.86
C GLY A 81 -8.29 7.08 -5.39
N GLY A 82 -8.46 5.92 -6.01
CA GLY A 82 -8.27 5.70 -7.44
C GLY A 82 -6.82 5.43 -7.82
N THR A 83 -6.61 5.04 -9.08
CA THR A 83 -5.26 4.82 -9.65
C THR A 83 -5.14 5.40 -11.06
N ARG A 84 -3.95 5.90 -11.40
CA ARG A 84 -3.58 6.49 -12.70
C ARG A 84 -2.67 5.55 -13.47
N LYS A 85 -2.63 5.67 -14.80
CA LYS A 85 -1.85 4.77 -15.68
C LYS A 85 -0.42 4.45 -15.19
N GLU A 86 0.35 5.48 -14.80
CA GLU A 86 1.75 5.33 -14.39
C GLU A 86 1.96 4.75 -12.98
N GLN A 87 0.88 4.48 -12.25
CA GLN A 87 0.95 4.01 -10.88
C GLN A 87 0.86 2.49 -10.80
N THR A 88 1.69 1.89 -9.95
CA THR A 88 1.60 0.48 -9.60
C THR A 88 0.79 0.32 -8.31
N LEU A 89 -0.11 -0.66 -8.29
CA LEU A 89 -0.93 -1.00 -7.13
C LEU A 89 -0.85 -2.50 -6.86
N TYR A 90 -0.46 -2.84 -5.65
CA TYR A 90 -0.47 -4.18 -5.09
C TYR A 90 -1.67 -4.31 -4.15
N ARG A 91 -2.28 -5.50 -4.12
CA ARG A 91 -3.41 -5.81 -3.27
C ARG A 91 -3.20 -7.16 -2.63
N LYS A 92 -3.27 -7.21 -1.31
CA LYS A 92 -3.30 -8.46 -0.53
C LYS A 92 -4.65 -8.55 0.16
N ILE A 93 -5.42 -9.59 -0.16
CA ILE A 93 -6.70 -9.85 0.50
C ILE A 93 -6.39 -10.45 1.87
N ILE A 94 -6.92 -9.83 2.92
CA ILE A 94 -6.77 -10.30 4.30
C ILE A 94 -8.04 -11.03 4.75
N GLY A 95 -9.20 -10.53 4.33
CA GLY A 95 -10.50 -11.15 4.54
C GLY A 95 -11.56 -10.49 3.67
N GLU A 96 -12.82 -10.90 3.82
CA GLU A 96 -13.93 -10.39 3.01
C GLU A 96 -14.11 -8.86 3.16
N GLN A 97 -13.87 -8.32 4.36
CA GLN A 97 -14.06 -6.91 4.69
C GLN A 97 -12.75 -6.11 4.79
N ALA A 98 -11.58 -6.72 4.51
CA ALA A 98 -10.28 -6.06 4.69
C ALA A 98 -9.26 -6.44 3.61
N CYS A 99 -8.58 -5.43 3.07
CA CYS A 99 -7.52 -5.60 2.08
C CYS A 99 -6.32 -4.72 2.46
N MET A 100 -5.12 -5.28 2.46
CA MET A 100 -3.90 -4.46 2.47
C MET A 100 -3.53 -4.05 1.04
N TYR A 101 -2.88 -2.90 0.92
CA TYR A 101 -2.30 -2.45 -0.34
C TYR A 101 -0.92 -1.88 -0.17
N CYS A 102 -0.14 -1.98 -1.24
CA CYS A 102 1.07 -1.20 -1.44
C CYS A 102 0.93 -0.44 -2.77
N ALA A 103 1.27 0.84 -2.81
CA ALA A 103 1.17 1.65 -4.02
C ALA A 103 2.48 2.39 -4.28
N PHE A 104 2.89 2.40 -5.55
CA PHE A 104 3.94 3.27 -6.06
C PHE A 104 3.30 4.38 -6.86
N TRP A 105 3.42 5.61 -6.36
CA TRP A 105 2.84 6.82 -6.95
C TRP A 105 3.93 7.78 -7.40
N PRO A 106 4.34 7.69 -8.68
CA PRO A 106 5.38 8.55 -9.20
C PRO A 106 4.91 10.00 -9.31
N TRP A 107 5.83 10.94 -9.07
CA TRP A 107 5.55 12.37 -9.11
C TRP A 107 5.74 12.90 -10.53
N GLY A 108 4.63 13.05 -11.26
CA GLY A 108 4.62 13.51 -12.64
C GLY A 108 4.91 12.39 -13.65
N SER A 109 5.10 12.78 -14.91
CA SER A 109 5.26 11.86 -16.06
C SER A 109 6.70 11.38 -16.29
N LYS A 110 7.70 12.13 -15.82
CA LYS A 110 9.12 11.73 -15.78
C LYS A 110 9.60 11.82 -14.32
N PRO A 111 9.14 10.90 -13.48
CA PRO A 111 9.33 10.99 -12.04
C PRO A 111 10.79 10.76 -11.67
N VAL A 112 11.34 11.67 -10.87
CA VAL A 112 12.57 11.45 -10.09
C VAL A 112 12.25 10.89 -8.71
N LYS A 113 11.03 11.16 -8.21
CA LYS A 113 10.53 10.71 -6.92
C LYS A 113 9.26 9.91 -7.09
N THR A 114 9.10 8.91 -6.24
CA THR A 114 7.92 8.05 -6.16
C THR A 114 7.50 7.91 -4.70
N SER A 115 6.23 8.19 -4.41
CA SER A 115 5.66 7.87 -3.12
C SER A 115 5.43 6.36 -3.00
N VAL A 116 5.91 5.78 -1.90
CA VAL A 116 5.64 4.39 -1.52
C VAL A 116 4.61 4.43 -0.40
N ARG A 117 3.47 3.78 -0.59
CA ARG A 117 2.36 3.84 0.34
C ARG A 117 1.89 2.45 0.72
N ILE A 118 1.77 2.17 2.02
CA ILE A 118 1.22 0.92 2.53
C ILE A 118 0.03 1.25 3.42
N GLY A 119 -1.11 0.62 3.18
CA GLY A 119 -2.31 0.87 3.97
C GLY A 119 -3.27 -0.30 4.02
N LEU A 120 -4.34 -0.12 4.79
CA LEU A 120 -5.37 -1.12 5.03
C LEU A 120 -6.75 -0.54 4.68
N VAL A 121 -7.39 -1.08 3.64
CA VAL A 121 -8.76 -0.73 3.28
C VAL A 121 -9.71 -1.66 4.02
N CYS A 122 -10.53 -1.09 4.90
CA CYS A 122 -11.61 -1.77 5.59
C CYS A 122 -12.97 -1.34 5.01
N TYR A 123 -13.86 -2.30 4.80
CA TYR A 123 -15.17 -2.08 4.21
C TYR A 123 -16.31 -2.01 5.23
N GLY A 124 -16.11 -2.57 6.43
CA GLY A 124 -16.99 -2.42 7.58
C GLY A 124 -16.43 -1.43 8.61
N ALA A 125 -17.32 -0.78 9.34
CA ALA A 125 -16.96 0.18 10.38
C ALA A 125 -16.24 -0.50 11.55
N ASP A 126 -16.74 -1.66 11.98
CA ASP A 126 -16.17 -2.45 13.07
C ASP A 126 -14.73 -2.91 12.76
N GLU A 127 -14.46 -3.38 11.54
CA GLU A 127 -13.10 -3.74 11.13
C GLU A 127 -12.16 -2.55 11.13
N ARG A 128 -12.64 -1.39 10.64
CA ARG A 128 -11.84 -0.17 10.60
C ARG A 128 -11.44 0.25 12.01
N GLU A 129 -12.40 0.34 12.93
CA GLU A 129 -12.13 0.70 14.32
C GLU A 129 -11.23 -0.32 15.02
N PHE A 130 -11.46 -1.61 14.78
CA PHE A 130 -10.65 -2.68 15.33
C PHE A 130 -9.18 -2.56 14.90
N PHE A 131 -8.92 -2.47 13.58
CA PHE A 131 -7.54 -2.41 13.08
C PHE A 131 -6.86 -1.08 13.37
N ALA A 132 -7.60 0.04 13.32
CA ALA A 132 -7.10 1.35 13.74
C ALA A 132 -6.58 1.29 15.18
N LYS A 133 -7.33 0.67 16.09
CA LYS A 133 -6.93 0.52 17.49
C LYS A 133 -5.73 -0.41 17.65
N GLU A 134 -5.74 -1.58 17.00
CA GLU A 134 -4.72 -2.61 17.22
C GLU A 134 -3.38 -2.32 16.52
N LEU A 135 -3.38 -1.52 15.47
CA LEU A 135 -2.16 -1.16 14.71
C LEU A 135 -1.61 0.22 15.10
N LYS A 136 -2.27 0.95 16.00
CA LYS A 136 -1.86 2.28 16.43
C LYS A 136 -0.49 2.23 17.10
N GLY A 137 0.46 2.99 16.54
CA GLY A 137 1.81 3.14 17.11
C GLY A 137 2.72 1.93 16.90
N GLU A 138 2.36 0.96 16.06
CA GLU A 138 3.26 -0.14 15.69
C GLU A 138 4.34 0.29 14.66
N PHE A 139 4.14 1.42 13.96
CA PHE A 139 5.01 1.93 12.88
C PHE A 139 5.06 3.45 12.89
#